data_AF-A0A9D1NUN2-F1
#
_entry.id   AF-A0A9D1NUN2-F1
#
_cell.length_a   1.000
_cell.length_b   1.000
_cell.length_c   1.000
_cell.angle_alpha   90.00
_cell.angle_beta   90.00
_cell.angle_gamma   90.00
#
_symmetry.space_group_name_H-M   'P 1'
#
loop_
_entity.id
_entity.type
_entity.pdbx_description
1 polymer ?
#
loop_
_entity_poly.entity_id
_entity_poly.type
_entity_poly.pdbx_seq_one_letter_code
_entity_poly.pdbx_strand_id
1 'polypeptide(L)'
;MEKIRLLDCTLRDGGYINDWRFGQRTIQNLLARLVDAGCDLIEVGFLRNGAYDPDRTVFRNVKELSRILPDNRKKSRFVAMALHNQYDISQLEENDGTLDAIRVTFHDYDIDEGLEFGRKVMEKGYRLFVNPINIMGYRDAALLKLLKKVRQLSPYGFSIVDTFGSMTRKELTRIYSLCENNLDKKTVLGLHLHENLALSFSLAQDFLEMRETGRKCVLDASLNGMGRVPGNLCMELIMDYMNKNYGKKYDINQVLDAIQEHILPIRQQESWGYSTEYFLSAKHNLHRNYAEYLQKKGNLTSRDMNQILKMIPEKKKVAFDAETAEKLYRKYENRKVDDGGALSQLAEEFGGRRAVVLAPGKSLEEGWKKVRSYIRKEGAIPVSANFYFDEQEGGYAFFSNARRYEEYKTSRKQRSNVILTSNVSGEYGFGDLVINYDRLAYGEKSYSANCGILLLRLLGLLGVKEVALAGFDGYEEGKENYLAGYFGEVYGACAGDNRQIARWLTEIREQMKLTFLTPSRYEEEMR
;
A
#
# COMPACT_ATOMS: atom_id res chain seq x y z
N MET A 1 9.10 -36.74 14.63
CA MET A 1 8.59 -35.35 14.83
C MET A 1 9.55 -34.26 14.35
N GLU A 2 10.85 -34.51 14.14
CA GLU A 2 11.81 -33.56 13.51
C GLU A 2 11.49 -33.14 12.06
N LYS A 3 10.41 -33.65 11.47
CA LYS A 3 10.09 -33.46 10.05
C LYS A 3 9.40 -32.11 9.76
N ILE A 4 8.79 -31.47 10.76
CA ILE A 4 8.15 -30.16 10.61
C ILE A 4 8.87 -29.19 11.54
N ARG A 5 9.28 -28.04 11.01
CA ARG A 5 9.98 -26.99 11.76
C ARG A 5 9.33 -25.64 11.51
N LEU A 6 9.40 -24.76 12.49
CA LEU A 6 9.01 -23.37 12.37
C LEU A 6 10.26 -22.50 12.22
N LEU A 7 10.19 -21.50 11.36
CA LEU A 7 11.22 -20.48 11.17
C LEU A 7 10.63 -19.12 11.56
N ASP A 8 11.25 -18.44 12.52
CA ASP A 8 10.95 -17.04 12.80
C ASP A 8 11.69 -16.14 11.82
N CYS A 9 10.97 -15.23 11.16
CA CYS A 9 11.52 -14.25 10.24
C CYS A 9 11.27 -12.79 10.67
N THR A 10 10.99 -12.55 11.96
CA THR A 10 10.68 -11.22 12.49
C THR A 10 11.82 -10.24 12.24
N LEU A 11 13.06 -10.66 12.52
CA LEU A 11 14.25 -9.81 12.35
C LEU A 11 14.68 -9.61 10.89
N ARG A 12 14.10 -10.36 9.94
CA ARG A 12 14.41 -10.23 8.50
C ARG A 12 13.28 -9.63 7.71
N ASP A 13 12.10 -10.26 7.72
CA ASP A 13 10.93 -9.77 6.99
C ASP A 13 10.25 -8.61 7.75
N GLY A 14 10.13 -8.73 9.08
CA GLY A 14 9.60 -7.65 9.91
C GLY A 14 10.41 -6.36 9.80
N GLY A 15 11.70 -6.46 9.48
CA GLY A 15 12.56 -5.30 9.23
C GLY A 15 12.12 -4.39 8.10
N TYR A 16 11.24 -4.82 7.19
CA TYR A 16 10.62 -3.92 6.19
C TYR A 16 9.74 -2.82 6.82
N ILE A 17 9.29 -2.99 8.06
CA ILE A 17 8.45 -2.02 8.79
C ILE A 17 9.29 -0.89 9.39
N ASN A 18 10.49 -1.18 9.90
CA ASN A 18 11.31 -0.25 10.69
C ASN A 18 12.74 -0.09 10.15
N ASP A 19 12.95 -0.33 8.85
CA ASP A 19 14.27 -0.29 8.19
C ASP A 19 15.33 -1.18 8.88
N TRP A 20 14.88 -2.34 9.38
CA TRP A 20 15.66 -3.30 10.16
C TRP A 20 16.26 -2.73 11.45
N ARG A 21 15.87 -1.52 11.88
CA ARG A 21 16.38 -0.84 13.07
C ARG A 21 15.55 -1.21 14.30
N PHE A 22 15.87 -2.35 14.89
CA PHE A 22 15.22 -2.82 16.12
C PHE A 22 15.92 -2.31 17.39
N GLY A 23 17.19 -1.91 17.30
CA GLY A 23 18.03 -1.59 18.46
C GLY A 23 18.73 -2.84 19.01
N GLN A 24 20.03 -2.72 19.30
CA GLN A 24 20.89 -3.87 19.62
C GLN A 24 20.35 -4.72 20.77
N ARG A 25 19.92 -4.06 21.85
CA ARG A 25 19.37 -4.72 23.04
C ARG A 25 18.07 -5.47 22.74
N THR A 26 17.20 -4.88 21.93
CA THR A 26 15.95 -5.50 21.49
C THR A 26 16.23 -6.70 20.60
N ILE A 27 17.17 -6.60 19.67
CA ILE A 27 17.58 -7.74 18.82
C ILE A 27 18.04 -8.92 19.68
N GLN A 28 18.96 -8.68 20.61
CA GLN A 28 19.48 -9.72 21.50
C GLN A 28 18.38 -10.35 22.37
N ASN A 29 17.45 -9.54 22.89
CA ASN A 29 16.32 -10.03 23.68
C ASN A 29 15.38 -10.88 22.82
N LEU A 30 14.99 -10.43 21.63
CA LEU A 30 14.15 -11.17 20.69
C LEU A 30 14.77 -12.54 20.34
N LEU A 31 16.07 -12.57 20.03
CA LEU A 31 16.78 -13.82 19.76
C LEU A 31 16.76 -14.76 20.97
N ALA A 32 17.05 -14.26 22.17
CA ALA A 32 17.04 -15.06 23.39
C ALA A 32 15.64 -15.62 23.69
N ARG A 33 14.59 -14.80 23.59
CA ARG A 33 13.19 -15.21 23.79
C ARG A 33 12.76 -16.27 22.78
N LEU A 34 13.14 -16.14 21.51
CA LEU A 34 12.84 -17.15 20.48
C LEU A 34 13.58 -18.47 20.72
N VAL A 35 14.83 -18.41 21.21
CA VAL A 35 15.59 -19.60 21.64
C VAL A 35 14.91 -20.28 22.82
N ASP A 36 14.51 -19.49 23.82
CA ASP A 36 13.83 -19.98 25.02
C ASP A 36 12.44 -20.55 24.73
N ALA A 37 11.72 -19.95 23.78
CA ALA A 37 10.48 -20.48 23.21
C ALA A 37 10.68 -21.85 22.54
N GLY A 38 11.92 -22.20 22.21
CA GLY A 38 12.27 -23.41 21.50
C GLY A 38 11.90 -23.36 20.01
N CYS A 39 11.94 -22.17 19.40
CA CYS A 39 11.79 -22.00 17.95
C CYS A 39 12.86 -22.82 17.21
N ASP A 40 12.50 -23.53 16.14
CA ASP A 40 13.44 -24.46 15.49
C ASP A 40 14.50 -23.73 14.65
N LEU A 41 14.10 -22.68 13.93
CA LEU A 41 14.94 -21.86 13.06
C LEU A 41 14.65 -20.39 13.33
N ILE A 42 15.68 -19.55 13.42
CA ILE A 42 15.54 -18.11 13.62
C ILE A 42 16.35 -17.40 12.54
N GLU A 43 15.67 -16.63 11.70
CA GLU A 43 16.27 -15.83 10.63
C GLU A 43 16.69 -14.48 11.17
N VAL A 44 18.01 -14.32 11.32
CA VAL A 44 18.63 -13.24 12.12
C VAL A 44 18.67 -11.92 11.37
N GLY A 45 18.48 -11.93 10.04
CA GLY A 45 18.49 -10.73 9.23
C GLY A 45 19.02 -10.96 7.81
N PHE A 46 19.51 -9.87 7.20
CA PHE A 46 20.12 -9.90 5.87
C PHE A 46 21.65 -9.89 5.92
N LEU A 47 22.27 -10.63 4.99
CA LEU A 47 23.62 -10.38 4.53
C LEU A 47 23.55 -9.41 3.34
N ARG A 48 24.13 -8.21 3.48
CA ARG A 48 24.13 -7.15 2.46
C ARG A 48 25.40 -6.32 2.51
N ASN A 49 25.74 -5.72 1.37
CA ASN A 49 26.80 -4.73 1.30
C ASN A 49 26.42 -3.49 2.12
N GLY A 50 27.37 -2.89 2.84
CA GLY A 50 27.12 -1.67 3.61
C GLY A 50 27.95 -1.57 4.89
N ALA A 51 27.70 -0.51 5.66
CA ALA A 51 28.31 -0.31 6.98
C ALA A 51 27.56 -1.13 8.05
N TYR A 52 28.31 -1.68 9.00
CA TYR A 52 27.76 -2.33 10.17
C TYR A 52 27.11 -1.30 11.10
N ASP A 53 25.89 -1.59 11.54
CA ASP A 53 25.16 -0.85 12.56
C ASP A 53 24.62 -1.85 13.59
N PRO A 54 25.07 -1.81 14.87
CA PRO A 54 24.64 -2.78 15.88
C PRO A 54 23.13 -2.72 16.19
N ASP A 55 22.46 -1.62 15.84
CA ASP A 55 21.02 -1.47 16.02
C ASP A 55 20.21 -2.04 14.85
N ARG A 56 20.88 -2.54 13.80
CA ARG A 56 20.24 -3.08 12.60
C ARG A 56 20.52 -4.57 12.40
N THR A 57 19.52 -5.28 11.88
CA THR A 57 19.65 -6.70 11.48
C THR A 57 20.09 -6.86 10.02
N VAL A 58 21.11 -6.08 9.66
CA VAL A 58 21.76 -6.11 8.34
C VAL A 58 23.26 -6.19 8.55
N PHE A 59 23.88 -7.25 8.06
CA PHE A 59 25.27 -7.59 8.35
C PHE A 59 26.06 -7.70 7.04
N ARG A 60 27.32 -7.27 7.06
CA ARG A 60 28.22 -7.46 5.92
C ARG A 60 28.75 -8.88 5.86
N ASN A 61 28.84 -9.57 6.98
CA ASN A 61 29.44 -10.89 7.07
C ASN A 61 28.98 -11.62 8.34
N VAL A 62 29.37 -12.88 8.49
CA VAL A 62 28.91 -13.72 9.60
C VAL A 62 29.59 -13.31 10.92
N LYS A 63 30.81 -12.76 10.87
CA LYS A 63 31.52 -12.24 12.05
C LYS A 63 30.85 -11.03 12.69
N GLU A 64 30.17 -10.19 11.91
CA GLU A 64 29.34 -9.10 12.42
C GLU A 64 28.06 -9.63 13.05
N LEU A 65 27.37 -10.53 12.36
CA LEU A 65 26.14 -11.18 12.83
C LEU A 65 26.37 -11.93 14.16
N SER A 66 27.52 -12.60 14.32
CA SER A 66 27.80 -13.39 15.53
C SER A 66 27.79 -12.57 16.83
N ARG A 67 28.01 -11.24 16.74
CA ARG A 67 28.06 -10.33 17.90
C ARG A 67 26.72 -10.12 18.60
N ILE A 68 25.61 -10.41 17.93
CA ILE A 68 24.25 -10.27 18.48
C ILE A 68 23.63 -11.61 18.87
N LEU A 69 24.26 -12.73 18.52
CA LEU A 69 23.72 -14.05 18.82
C LEU A 69 23.83 -14.35 20.32
N PRO A 70 22.84 -15.04 20.91
CA PRO A 70 22.95 -15.53 22.28
C PRO A 70 23.99 -16.65 22.39
N ASP A 71 24.69 -16.70 23.52
CA ASP A 71 25.70 -17.74 23.80
C ASP A 71 25.09 -19.16 23.81
N ASN A 72 23.88 -19.30 24.37
CA ASN A 72 23.16 -20.56 24.42
C ASN A 72 22.12 -20.64 23.30
N ARG A 73 22.29 -21.60 22.38
CA ARG A 73 21.35 -21.85 21.27
C ARG A 73 20.24 -22.85 21.61
N LYS A 74 20.34 -23.54 22.75
CA LYS A 74 19.52 -24.72 23.09
C LYS A 74 19.41 -25.67 21.89
N LYS A 75 18.23 -25.78 21.28
CA LYS A 75 17.94 -26.58 20.08
C LYS A 75 17.73 -25.74 18.81
N SER A 76 17.72 -24.42 18.94
CA SER A 76 17.44 -23.49 17.86
C SER A 76 18.61 -23.36 16.92
N ARG A 77 18.30 -23.09 15.66
CA ARG A 77 19.27 -22.94 14.58
C ARG A 77 19.17 -21.54 13.98
N PHE A 78 20.29 -20.95 13.63
CA PHE A 78 20.30 -19.59 13.06
C PHE A 78 20.49 -19.62 11.56
N VAL A 79 19.71 -18.80 10.86
CA VAL A 79 19.80 -18.64 9.41
C VAL A 79 19.86 -17.16 9.05
N ALA A 80 20.39 -16.85 7.87
CA ALA A 80 20.39 -15.50 7.32
C ALA A 80 19.96 -15.53 5.85
N MET A 81 19.47 -14.40 5.34
CA MET A 81 19.09 -14.27 3.94
C MET A 81 20.08 -13.39 3.17
N ALA A 82 20.42 -13.79 1.94
CA ALA A 82 21.21 -12.99 1.01
C ALA A 82 20.47 -12.81 -0.31
N LEU A 83 20.53 -11.60 -0.87
CA LEU A 83 20.11 -11.32 -2.23
C LEU A 83 21.36 -11.30 -3.11
N HIS A 84 21.38 -12.13 -4.15
CA HIS A 84 22.57 -12.33 -4.99
C HIS A 84 23.09 -11.02 -5.62
N ASN A 85 22.21 -10.04 -5.88
CA ASN A 85 22.53 -8.75 -6.48
C ASN A 85 22.74 -7.61 -5.46
N GLN A 86 22.59 -7.87 -4.15
CA GLN A 86 22.80 -6.87 -3.08
C GLN A 86 23.91 -7.26 -2.10
N TYR A 87 24.53 -8.43 -2.30
CA TYR A 87 25.55 -8.96 -1.43
C TYR A 87 26.72 -9.51 -2.23
N ASP A 88 27.93 -9.03 -1.94
CA ASP A 88 29.15 -9.60 -2.50
C ASP A 88 29.52 -10.88 -1.73
N ILE A 89 29.44 -12.01 -2.42
CA ILE A 89 29.77 -13.35 -1.91
C ILE A 89 31.21 -13.46 -1.39
N SER A 90 32.13 -12.59 -1.85
CA SER A 90 33.52 -12.58 -1.39
C SER A 90 33.63 -12.23 0.11
N GLN A 91 32.64 -11.52 0.65
CA GLN A 91 32.57 -11.12 2.06
C GLN A 91 32.06 -12.23 2.98
N LEU A 92 31.48 -13.30 2.42
CA LEU A 92 31.02 -14.45 3.20
C LEU A 92 32.22 -15.31 3.59
N GLU A 93 32.43 -15.52 4.88
CA GLU A 93 33.49 -16.39 5.39
C GLU A 93 33.20 -17.87 5.10
N GLU A 94 34.17 -18.74 5.38
CA GLU A 94 33.90 -20.18 5.44
C GLU A 94 33.00 -20.49 6.64
N ASN A 95 32.10 -21.47 6.51
CA ASN A 95 31.16 -21.81 7.56
C ASN A 95 31.86 -22.39 8.80
N ASP A 96 31.89 -21.61 9.88
CA ASP A 96 32.42 -21.98 11.19
C ASP A 96 31.35 -22.60 12.13
N GLY A 97 30.12 -22.80 11.63
CA GLY A 97 28.98 -23.27 12.41
C GLY A 97 28.16 -22.16 13.06
N THR A 98 28.53 -20.88 12.87
CA THR A 98 27.75 -19.74 13.38
C THR A 98 26.35 -19.72 12.77
N LEU A 99 26.21 -20.00 11.47
CA LEU A 99 24.91 -20.13 10.80
C LEU A 99 24.69 -21.56 10.31
N ASP A 100 23.48 -22.07 10.52
CA ASP A 100 23.07 -23.41 10.08
C ASP A 100 22.75 -23.47 8.59
N ALA A 101 22.25 -22.37 8.03
CA ALA A 101 21.92 -22.25 6.62
C ALA A 101 21.87 -20.79 6.17
N ILE A 102 22.08 -20.58 4.88
CA ILE A 102 21.85 -19.30 4.20
C ILE A 102 20.72 -19.50 3.20
N ARG A 103 19.79 -18.55 3.19
CA ARG A 103 18.69 -18.51 2.22
C ARG A 103 19.05 -17.52 1.12
N VAL A 104 19.02 -17.98 -0.13
CA VAL A 104 19.33 -17.14 -1.28
C VAL A 104 18.05 -16.87 -2.05
N THR A 105 17.79 -15.60 -2.31
CA THR A 105 16.60 -15.16 -3.04
C THR A 105 16.95 -14.39 -4.31
N PHE A 106 16.12 -14.60 -5.34
CA PHE A 106 16.29 -14.10 -6.70
C PHE A 106 14.91 -14.03 -7.40
N HIS A 107 14.81 -13.18 -8.41
CA HIS A 107 13.65 -13.02 -9.28
C HIS A 107 13.63 -14.06 -10.42
N ASP A 108 12.57 -14.06 -11.20
CA ASP A 108 12.40 -14.96 -12.35
C ASP A 108 13.33 -14.66 -13.53
N TYR A 109 13.85 -13.43 -13.61
CA TYR A 109 14.77 -13.00 -14.67
C TYR A 109 16.26 -13.21 -14.35
N ASP A 110 16.63 -13.53 -13.11
CA ASP A 110 18.01 -13.69 -12.63
C ASP A 110 18.23 -15.05 -11.92
N ILE A 111 17.49 -16.07 -12.38
CA ILE A 111 17.52 -17.43 -11.83
C ILE A 111 18.94 -18.03 -11.88
N ASP A 112 19.65 -17.85 -12.98
CA ASP A 112 20.94 -18.52 -13.20
C ASP A 112 22.03 -17.89 -12.32
N GLU A 113 22.03 -16.57 -12.22
CA GLU A 113 22.87 -15.79 -11.31
C GLU A 113 22.56 -16.14 -9.84
N GLY A 114 21.29 -16.24 -9.48
CA GLY A 114 20.84 -16.61 -8.14
C GLY A 114 21.24 -18.03 -7.73
N LEU A 115 21.13 -19.00 -8.65
CA LEU A 115 21.55 -20.38 -8.39
C LEU A 115 23.07 -20.53 -8.33
N GLU A 116 23.82 -19.80 -9.17
CA GLU A 116 25.28 -19.76 -9.10
C GLU A 116 25.76 -19.13 -7.80
N PHE A 117 25.11 -18.06 -7.34
CA PHE A 117 25.35 -17.49 -6.02
C PHE A 117 25.12 -18.54 -4.91
N GLY A 118 24.01 -19.29 -4.99
CA GLY A 118 23.72 -20.39 -4.08
C GLY A 118 24.78 -21.49 -4.09
N ARG A 119 25.33 -21.83 -5.27
CA ARG A 119 26.42 -22.80 -5.40
C ARG A 119 27.65 -22.34 -4.62
N LYS A 120 28.04 -21.07 -4.74
CA LYS A 120 29.17 -20.49 -3.98
C LYS A 120 28.93 -20.49 -2.48
N VAL A 121 27.70 -20.27 -2.03
CA VAL A 121 27.31 -20.41 -0.61
C VAL A 121 27.54 -21.85 -0.13
N MET A 122 27.23 -22.85 -0.95
CA MET A 122 27.48 -24.27 -0.61
C MET A 122 28.97 -24.63 -0.61
N GLU A 123 29.77 -24.06 -1.53
CA GLU A 123 31.22 -24.23 -1.56
C GLU A 123 31.88 -23.74 -0.26
N LYS A 124 31.33 -22.69 0.35
CA LYS A 124 31.74 -22.16 1.66
C LYS A 124 31.29 -23.00 2.85
N GLY A 125 30.67 -24.16 2.61
CA GLY A 125 30.24 -25.10 3.65
C GLY A 125 28.89 -24.79 4.30
N TYR A 126 28.13 -23.79 3.83
CA TYR A 126 26.78 -23.52 4.34
C TYR A 126 25.74 -24.43 3.69
N ARG A 127 24.70 -24.77 4.47
CA ARG A 127 23.47 -25.33 3.88
C ARG A 127 22.73 -24.23 3.14
N LEU A 128 22.20 -24.55 1.96
CA LEU A 128 21.47 -23.60 1.12
C LEU A 128 19.96 -23.83 1.16
N PHE A 129 19.20 -22.77 1.38
CA PHE A 129 17.79 -22.69 0.97
C PHE A 129 17.67 -21.83 -0.29
N VAL A 130 16.94 -22.33 -1.29
CA VAL A 130 16.61 -21.60 -2.51
C VAL A 130 15.22 -20.98 -2.37
N ASN A 131 15.12 -19.65 -2.48
CA ASN A 131 13.90 -18.88 -2.23
C ASN A 131 13.55 -18.01 -3.46
N PRO A 132 12.97 -18.56 -4.53
CA PRO A 132 12.56 -17.77 -5.68
C PRO A 132 11.43 -16.80 -5.30
N ILE A 133 11.57 -15.55 -5.75
CA ILE A 133 10.56 -14.51 -5.54
C ILE A 133 9.43 -14.70 -6.54
N ASN A 134 8.19 -14.43 -6.09
CA ASN A 134 6.98 -14.45 -6.92
C ASN A 134 6.74 -15.79 -7.63
N ILE A 135 6.85 -16.91 -6.89
CA ILE A 135 6.61 -18.25 -7.46
C ILE A 135 5.22 -18.40 -8.10
N MET A 136 4.25 -17.62 -7.63
CA MET A 136 2.90 -17.50 -8.18
C MET A 136 2.86 -16.99 -9.63
N GLY A 137 3.84 -16.17 -10.04
CA GLY A 137 3.95 -15.65 -11.40
C GLY A 137 4.49 -16.67 -12.43
N TYR A 138 5.01 -17.82 -11.98
CA TYR A 138 5.60 -18.81 -12.87
C TYR A 138 4.52 -19.64 -13.56
N ARG A 139 4.60 -19.72 -14.89
CA ARG A 139 3.93 -20.78 -15.65
C ARG A 139 4.53 -22.13 -15.26
N ASP A 140 3.73 -23.20 -15.29
CA ASP A 140 4.17 -24.55 -14.93
C ASP A 140 5.46 -24.98 -15.64
N ALA A 141 5.57 -24.73 -16.94
CA ALA A 141 6.78 -25.06 -17.71
C ALA A 141 8.04 -24.29 -17.23
N ALA A 142 7.89 -23.05 -16.78
CA ALA A 142 8.99 -22.27 -16.23
C ALA A 142 9.38 -22.77 -14.82
N LEU A 143 8.37 -23.06 -13.98
CA LEU A 143 8.61 -23.65 -12.66
C LEU A 143 9.30 -25.01 -12.76
N LEU A 144 8.87 -25.90 -13.66
CA LEU A 144 9.51 -27.20 -13.89
C LEU A 144 10.98 -27.06 -14.33
N LYS A 145 11.30 -26.07 -15.17
CA LYS A 145 12.69 -25.75 -15.55
C LYS A 145 13.52 -25.33 -14.33
N LEU A 146 12.97 -24.45 -13.49
CA LEU A 146 13.60 -24.05 -12.23
C LEU A 146 13.83 -25.26 -11.31
N LEU A 147 12.80 -26.07 -11.07
CA LEU A 147 12.89 -27.26 -10.19
C LEU A 147 13.93 -28.26 -10.71
N LYS A 148 14.08 -28.43 -12.03
CA LYS A 148 15.15 -29.25 -12.62
C LYS A 148 16.54 -28.72 -12.27
N LYS A 149 16.76 -27.40 -12.38
CA LYS A 149 18.04 -26.76 -12.02
C LYS A 149 18.30 -26.87 -10.50
N VAL A 150 17.28 -26.64 -9.69
CA VAL A 150 17.35 -26.80 -8.22
C VAL A 150 17.70 -28.24 -7.85
N ARG A 151 17.10 -29.24 -8.49
CA ARG A 151 17.45 -30.65 -8.25
C ARG A 151 18.92 -30.95 -8.60
N GLN A 152 19.44 -30.37 -9.68
CA GLN A 152 20.86 -30.51 -10.05
C GLN A 152 21.80 -29.86 -9.02
N LEU A 153 21.42 -28.70 -8.49
CA LEU A 153 22.15 -28.03 -7.41
C LEU A 153 22.07 -28.82 -6.07
N SER A 154 21.01 -29.60 -5.87
CA SER A 154 20.75 -30.41 -4.68
C SER A 154 20.89 -29.62 -3.35
N PRO A 155 20.19 -28.47 -3.20
CA PRO A 155 20.26 -27.66 -1.98
C PRO A 155 19.65 -28.39 -0.78
N TYR A 156 19.92 -27.86 0.41
CA TYR A 156 19.31 -28.35 1.64
C TYR A 156 17.78 -28.15 1.64
N GLY A 157 17.30 -27.01 1.12
CA GLY A 157 15.87 -26.74 1.01
C GLY A 157 15.49 -25.83 -0.16
N PHE A 158 14.20 -25.85 -0.48
CA PHE A 158 13.56 -24.99 -1.47
C PHE A 158 12.26 -24.44 -0.89
N SER A 159 12.05 -23.13 -0.97
CA SER A 159 10.88 -22.47 -0.39
C SER A 159 9.85 -22.08 -1.44
N ILE A 160 8.58 -22.38 -1.17
CA ILE A 160 7.42 -21.82 -1.84
C ILE A 160 7.12 -20.47 -1.18
N VAL A 161 7.19 -19.37 -1.92
CA VAL A 161 7.06 -18.01 -1.38
C VAL A 161 5.87 -17.28 -2.02
N ASP A 162 4.83 -17.00 -1.25
CA ASP A 162 3.66 -16.20 -1.70
C ASP A 162 3.93 -14.70 -1.59
N THR A 163 4.85 -14.18 -2.41
CA THR A 163 5.35 -12.80 -2.34
C THR A 163 4.26 -11.71 -2.37
N PHE A 164 3.11 -11.96 -3.01
CA PHE A 164 2.02 -10.99 -3.11
C PHE A 164 0.82 -11.31 -2.22
N GLY A 165 0.92 -12.34 -1.37
CA GLY A 165 -0.18 -12.79 -0.50
C GLY A 165 -1.43 -13.20 -1.27
N SER A 166 -1.27 -13.65 -2.51
CA SER A 166 -2.38 -13.93 -3.44
C SER A 166 -2.69 -15.42 -3.56
N MET A 167 -1.91 -16.26 -2.87
CA MET A 167 -2.07 -17.70 -2.93
C MET A 167 -3.42 -18.11 -2.34
N THR A 168 -4.11 -18.97 -3.07
CA THR A 168 -5.30 -19.68 -2.56
C THR A 168 -4.95 -21.15 -2.34
N ARG A 169 -5.82 -21.91 -1.68
CA ARG A 169 -5.61 -23.34 -1.47
C ARG A 169 -5.34 -24.10 -2.78
N LYS A 170 -6.07 -23.76 -3.85
CA LYS A 170 -5.88 -24.37 -5.18
C LYS A 170 -4.46 -24.16 -5.70
N GLU A 171 -3.94 -22.94 -5.56
CA GLU A 171 -2.61 -22.60 -6.07
C GLU A 171 -1.49 -23.16 -5.19
N LEU A 172 -1.70 -23.18 -3.88
CA LEU A 172 -0.83 -23.89 -2.94
C LEU A 172 -0.74 -25.38 -3.32
N THR A 173 -1.87 -26.05 -3.55
CA THR A 173 -1.91 -27.47 -3.98
C THR A 173 -1.18 -27.68 -5.31
N ARG A 174 -1.40 -26.81 -6.30
CA ARG A 174 -0.71 -26.89 -7.60
C ARG A 174 0.81 -26.79 -7.45
N ILE A 175 1.29 -25.74 -6.78
CA ILE A 175 2.73 -25.47 -6.63
C ILE A 175 3.38 -26.55 -5.76
N TYR A 176 2.75 -26.93 -4.65
CA TYR A 176 3.23 -28.01 -3.81
C TYR A 176 3.37 -29.33 -4.59
N SER A 177 2.35 -29.69 -5.38
CA SER A 177 2.39 -30.91 -6.19
C SER A 177 3.55 -30.91 -7.19
N LEU A 178 3.82 -29.76 -7.83
CA LEU A 178 4.96 -29.61 -8.73
C LEU A 178 6.29 -29.78 -7.97
N CYS A 179 6.44 -29.14 -6.81
CA CYS A 179 7.63 -29.25 -5.97
C CYS A 179 7.86 -30.69 -5.47
N GLU A 180 6.82 -31.33 -4.91
CA GLU A 180 6.91 -32.67 -4.32
C GLU A 180 7.31 -33.74 -5.34
N ASN A 181 6.80 -33.64 -6.58
CA ASN A 181 7.07 -34.61 -7.64
C ASN A 181 8.39 -34.39 -8.40
N ASN A 182 9.01 -33.21 -8.29
CA ASN A 182 10.19 -32.86 -9.09
C ASN A 182 11.46 -32.58 -8.26
N LEU A 183 11.35 -32.43 -6.94
CA LEU A 183 12.48 -32.27 -6.04
C LEU A 183 12.77 -33.57 -5.27
N ASP A 184 14.06 -33.82 -5.01
CA ASP A 184 14.49 -35.00 -4.25
C ASP A 184 13.80 -35.07 -2.88
N LYS A 185 13.43 -36.27 -2.42
CA LYS A 185 12.75 -36.49 -1.11
C LYS A 185 13.53 -35.97 0.10
N LYS A 186 14.85 -35.84 -0.03
CA LYS A 186 15.76 -35.27 0.98
C LYS A 186 15.68 -33.74 1.08
N THR A 187 15.30 -33.05 0.01
CA THR A 187 15.19 -31.58 -0.03
C THR A 187 14.04 -31.15 0.88
N VAL A 188 14.33 -30.23 1.79
CA VAL A 188 13.35 -29.66 2.71
C VAL A 188 12.46 -28.67 1.95
N LEU A 189 11.14 -28.79 2.07
CA LEU A 189 10.21 -27.81 1.49
C LEU A 189 9.89 -26.71 2.50
N GLY A 190 10.26 -25.47 2.16
CA GLY A 190 9.86 -24.28 2.89
C GLY A 190 8.52 -23.73 2.39
N LEU A 191 7.76 -23.09 3.27
CA LEU A 191 6.58 -22.32 2.90
C LEU A 191 6.62 -20.96 3.60
N HIS A 192 6.52 -19.89 2.83
CA HIS A 192 6.45 -18.51 3.31
C HIS A 192 5.19 -17.84 2.74
N LEU A 193 4.32 -17.38 3.63
CA LEU A 193 3.00 -16.85 3.31
C LEU A 193 2.84 -15.42 3.84
N HIS A 194 2.19 -14.57 3.04
CA HIS A 194 1.81 -13.22 3.43
C HIS A 194 0.30 -13.12 3.71
N GLU A 195 -0.09 -12.11 4.47
CA GLU A 195 -1.45 -11.97 5.04
C GLU A 195 -2.44 -11.20 4.14
N ASN A 196 -2.14 -10.98 2.85
CA ASN A 196 -2.94 -10.05 2.03
C ASN A 196 -4.40 -10.46 1.83
N LEU A 197 -4.68 -11.76 1.86
CA LEU A 197 -6.03 -12.31 1.79
C LEU A 197 -6.54 -12.82 3.15
N ALA A 198 -5.80 -12.59 4.24
CA ALA A 198 -6.06 -13.17 5.56
C ALA A 198 -6.12 -14.71 5.55
N LEU A 199 -5.29 -15.35 4.71
CA LEU A 199 -5.29 -16.80 4.49
C LEU A 199 -4.05 -17.52 5.02
N SER A 200 -3.05 -16.82 5.56
CA SER A 200 -1.74 -17.42 5.82
C SER A 200 -1.83 -18.60 6.80
N PHE A 201 -2.62 -18.45 7.87
CA PHE A 201 -2.79 -19.48 8.89
C PHE A 201 -3.54 -20.71 8.36
N SER A 202 -4.60 -20.49 7.57
CA SER A 202 -5.35 -21.59 6.94
C SER A 202 -4.49 -22.35 5.93
N LEU A 203 -3.72 -21.64 5.09
CA LEU A 203 -2.85 -22.24 4.08
C LEU A 203 -1.68 -23.00 4.71
N ALA A 204 -1.15 -22.54 5.85
CA ALA A 204 -0.16 -23.28 6.60
C ALA A 204 -0.70 -24.62 7.09
N GLN A 205 -1.95 -24.66 7.58
CA GLN A 205 -2.62 -25.90 7.99
C GLN A 205 -2.85 -26.82 6.79
N ASP A 206 -3.42 -26.30 5.70
CA ASP A 206 -3.63 -27.04 4.44
C ASP A 206 -2.31 -27.67 3.94
N PHE A 207 -1.21 -26.91 3.98
CA PHE A 207 0.12 -27.42 3.61
C PHE A 207 0.56 -28.57 4.50
N LEU A 208 0.38 -28.47 5.82
CA LEU A 208 0.78 -29.52 6.74
C LEU A 208 -0.04 -30.80 6.57
N GLU A 209 -1.31 -30.67 6.21
CA GLU A 209 -2.24 -31.77 5.95
C GLU A 209 -1.97 -32.47 4.62
N MET A 210 -1.73 -31.71 3.54
CA MET A 210 -1.48 -32.29 2.21
C MET A 210 -0.05 -32.82 2.03
N ARG A 211 0.88 -32.40 2.88
CA ARG A 211 2.30 -32.79 2.79
C ARG A 211 2.46 -34.31 2.92
N GLU A 212 3.17 -34.90 1.98
CA GLU A 212 3.48 -36.33 1.97
C GLU A 212 4.17 -36.80 3.26
N THR A 213 3.74 -37.96 3.75
CA THR A 213 4.28 -38.60 4.94
C THR A 213 5.77 -38.85 4.78
N GLY A 214 6.60 -38.11 5.51
CA GLY A 214 8.06 -38.25 5.46
C GLY A 214 8.79 -37.04 4.91
N ARG A 215 8.13 -36.21 4.09
CA ARG A 215 8.70 -34.96 3.59
C ARG A 215 9.03 -34.03 4.75
N LYS A 216 10.29 -33.57 4.80
CA LYS A 216 10.72 -32.54 5.75
C LYS A 216 10.25 -31.18 5.25
N CYS A 217 9.75 -30.34 6.15
CA CYS A 217 9.31 -28.99 5.82
C CYS A 217 9.67 -27.94 6.88
N VAL A 218 9.62 -26.68 6.45
CA VAL A 218 9.79 -25.49 7.28
C VAL A 218 8.63 -24.53 6.97
N LEU A 219 7.95 -24.04 7.99
CA LEU A 219 6.99 -22.94 7.86
C LEU A 219 7.62 -21.66 8.38
N ASP A 220 7.64 -20.62 7.56
CA ASP A 220 8.05 -19.29 7.97
C ASP A 220 6.88 -18.59 8.67
N ALA A 221 7.17 -17.92 9.78
CA ALA A 221 6.23 -17.08 10.53
C ALA A 221 6.99 -15.93 11.20
N SER A 222 6.28 -14.97 11.77
CA SER A 222 6.88 -13.89 12.55
C SER A 222 5.99 -13.48 13.72
N LEU A 223 6.61 -12.90 14.74
CA LEU A 223 5.94 -12.40 15.93
C LEU A 223 4.84 -11.40 15.55
N ASN A 224 3.60 -11.69 15.96
CA ASN A 224 2.43 -10.87 15.64
C ASN A 224 2.23 -10.58 14.13
N GLY A 225 2.73 -11.49 13.28
CA GLY A 225 2.69 -11.37 11.83
C GLY A 225 3.53 -10.23 11.28
N MET A 226 4.48 -9.70 12.05
CA MET A 226 5.34 -8.59 11.64
C MET A 226 6.12 -8.94 10.38
N GLY A 227 5.92 -8.19 9.31
CA GLY A 227 6.48 -8.50 8.01
C GLY A 227 6.15 -7.42 7.02
N ARG A 228 6.63 -7.58 5.79
CA ARG A 228 6.24 -6.71 4.67
C ARG A 228 4.71 -6.59 4.64
N VAL A 229 4.19 -5.38 4.88
CA VAL A 229 2.74 -5.09 4.93
C VAL A 229 2.03 -5.75 3.75
N PRO A 230 0.98 -6.55 4.00
CA PRO A 230 0.16 -6.64 5.21
C PRO A 230 0.64 -7.56 6.35
N GLY A 231 1.78 -8.22 6.19
CA GLY A 231 2.39 -9.07 7.24
C GLY A 231 2.55 -10.53 6.80
N ASN A 232 2.94 -11.36 7.75
CA ASN A 232 3.20 -12.80 7.57
C ASN A 232 2.28 -13.64 8.48
N LEU A 233 2.38 -14.96 8.35
CA LEU A 233 1.86 -15.89 9.33
C LEU A 233 2.32 -15.54 10.75
N CYS A 234 1.37 -15.38 11.67
CA CYS A 234 1.66 -15.13 13.08
C CYS A 234 2.31 -16.34 13.75
N MET A 235 3.50 -16.13 14.33
CA MET A 235 4.29 -17.16 15.00
C MET A 235 3.55 -17.78 16.19
N GLU A 236 2.93 -16.94 17.02
CA GLU A 236 2.18 -17.36 18.20
C GLU A 236 1.02 -18.31 17.85
N LEU A 237 0.33 -18.06 16.72
CA LEU A 237 -0.79 -18.89 16.28
C LEU A 237 -0.32 -20.25 15.77
N ILE A 238 0.72 -20.28 14.93
CA ILE A 238 1.22 -21.54 14.38
C ILE A 238 1.95 -22.37 15.45
N MET A 239 2.63 -21.75 16.41
CA MET A 239 3.23 -22.47 17.54
C MET A 239 2.18 -23.19 18.39
N ASP A 240 1.08 -22.52 18.74
CA ASP A 240 -0.03 -23.13 19.49
C ASP A 240 -0.68 -24.28 18.70
N TYR A 241 -0.94 -24.07 17.42
CA TYR A 241 -1.48 -25.10 16.54
C TYR A 241 -0.56 -26.33 16.46
N MET A 242 0.76 -26.12 16.35
CA MET A 242 1.75 -27.19 16.32
C MET A 242 1.86 -27.94 17.65
N ASN A 243 1.69 -27.25 18.78
CA ASN A 243 1.64 -27.88 20.10
C ASN A 243 0.42 -28.80 20.22
N LYS A 244 -0.77 -28.30 19.83
CA LYS A 244 -2.04 -29.02 19.94
C LYS A 244 -2.15 -30.22 19.00
N ASN A 245 -1.67 -30.07 17.75
CA ASN A 245 -1.97 -31.04 16.68
C ASN A 245 -0.76 -31.90 16.26
N TYR A 246 0.47 -31.45 16.54
CA TYR A 246 1.70 -32.10 16.08
C TYR A 246 2.66 -32.48 17.22
N GLY A 247 2.19 -32.42 18.47
CA GLY A 247 2.93 -32.81 19.68
C GLY A 247 4.18 -31.98 19.95
N LYS A 248 4.27 -30.77 19.38
CA LYS A 248 5.34 -29.83 19.69
C LYS A 248 5.18 -29.27 21.11
N LYS A 249 6.23 -28.61 21.60
CA LYS A 249 6.32 -28.04 22.94
C LYS A 249 7.01 -26.68 22.89
N TYR A 250 6.54 -25.80 22.00
CA TYR A 250 6.99 -24.41 22.00
C TYR A 250 6.46 -23.70 23.24
N ASP A 251 7.28 -22.89 23.89
CA ASP A 251 6.85 -22.05 25.00
C ASP A 251 6.29 -20.73 24.44
N ILE A 252 4.97 -20.65 24.41
CA ILE A 252 4.23 -19.53 23.82
C ILE A 252 4.38 -18.27 24.67
N ASN A 253 4.58 -18.39 25.99
CA ASN A 253 4.69 -17.23 26.88
C ASN A 253 5.91 -16.37 26.52
N GLN A 254 7.04 -17.01 26.18
CA GLN A 254 8.24 -16.30 25.73
C GLN A 254 7.99 -15.44 24.48
N VAL A 255 7.16 -15.95 23.57
CA VAL A 255 6.77 -15.26 22.34
C VAL A 255 5.77 -14.13 22.61
N LEU A 256 4.80 -14.35 23.51
CA LEU A 256 3.83 -13.31 23.90
C LEU A 256 4.51 -12.15 24.64
N ASP A 257 5.43 -12.43 25.55
CA ASP A 257 6.24 -11.40 26.22
C ASP A 257 7.05 -10.58 25.20
N ALA A 258 7.73 -11.27 24.26
CA ALA A 258 8.49 -10.61 23.20
C ALA A 258 7.62 -9.72 22.32
N ILE A 259 6.40 -10.16 22.00
CA ILE A 259 5.41 -9.37 21.26
C ILE A 259 5.03 -8.13 22.04
N GLN A 260 4.65 -8.28 23.31
CA GLN A 260 4.19 -7.19 24.16
C GLN A 260 5.27 -6.13 24.41
N GLU A 261 6.51 -6.56 24.66
CA GLU A 261 7.62 -5.67 25.02
C GLU A 261 8.23 -4.95 23.80
N HIS A 262 8.34 -5.63 22.66
CA HIS A 262 9.15 -5.13 21.53
C HIS A 262 8.36 -4.92 20.24
N ILE A 263 7.37 -5.76 19.96
CA ILE A 263 6.67 -5.75 18.65
C ILE A 263 5.47 -4.79 18.66
N LEU A 264 4.65 -4.81 19.71
CA LEU A 264 3.49 -3.90 19.82
C LEU A 264 3.89 -2.42 19.86
N PRO A 265 4.97 -1.99 20.53
CA PRO A 265 5.43 -0.60 20.43
C PRO A 265 5.77 -0.18 19.00
N ILE A 266 6.39 -1.05 18.21
CA ILE A 266 6.66 -0.78 16.79
C ILE A 266 5.34 -0.69 16.01
N ARG A 267 4.39 -1.58 16.27
CA ARG A 267 3.07 -1.59 15.61
C ARG A 267 2.27 -0.31 15.86
N GLN A 268 2.42 0.30 17.03
CA GLN A 268 1.78 1.57 17.36
C GLN A 268 2.33 2.75 16.53
N GLN A 269 3.61 2.68 16.15
CA GLN A 269 4.24 3.69 15.30
C GLN A 269 3.97 3.42 13.82
N GLU A 270 4.13 2.16 13.40
CA GLU A 270 3.99 1.72 12.01
C GLU A 270 3.10 0.48 11.96
N SER A 271 1.83 0.67 11.62
CA SER A 271 0.86 -0.42 11.63
C SER A 271 1.05 -1.37 10.43
N TRP A 272 0.91 -2.68 10.67
CA TRP A 272 0.71 -3.69 9.63
C TRP A 272 -0.56 -4.50 9.89
N GLY A 273 -1.01 -5.19 8.86
CA GLY A 273 -2.23 -5.98 8.84
C GLY A 273 -2.99 -5.80 7.54
N TYR A 274 -4.13 -6.49 7.45
CA TYR A 274 -5.03 -6.39 6.33
C TYR A 274 -5.44 -4.93 6.06
N SER A 275 -5.42 -4.54 4.79
CA SER A 275 -6.03 -3.31 4.31
C SER A 275 -6.69 -3.54 2.95
N THR A 276 -7.62 -2.66 2.58
CA THR A 276 -8.35 -2.77 1.30
C THR A 276 -7.41 -2.62 0.10
N GLU A 277 -6.36 -1.82 0.22
CA GLU A 277 -5.37 -1.55 -0.82
C GLU A 277 -4.51 -2.79 -1.11
N TYR A 278 -4.06 -3.49 -0.06
CA TYR A 278 -3.30 -4.73 -0.21
C TYR A 278 -4.17 -5.87 -0.72
N PHE A 279 -5.43 -5.93 -0.31
CA PHE A 279 -6.42 -6.83 -0.91
C PHE A 279 -6.55 -6.59 -2.43
N LEU A 280 -6.69 -5.34 -2.86
CA LEU A 280 -6.80 -5.02 -4.29
C LEU A 280 -5.55 -5.42 -5.08
N SER A 281 -4.37 -5.25 -4.49
CA SER A 281 -3.11 -5.70 -5.10
C SER A 281 -3.06 -7.22 -5.23
N ALA A 282 -3.40 -7.96 -4.16
CA ALA A 282 -3.40 -9.42 -4.15
C ALA A 282 -4.45 -10.00 -5.12
N LYS A 283 -5.66 -9.42 -5.15
CA LYS A 283 -6.75 -9.81 -6.05
C LYS A 283 -6.34 -9.83 -7.53
N HIS A 284 -5.47 -8.90 -7.93
CA HIS A 284 -5.01 -8.78 -9.32
C HIS A 284 -3.59 -9.35 -9.54
N ASN A 285 -2.99 -9.96 -8.51
CA ASN A 285 -1.61 -10.46 -8.50
C ASN A 285 -0.58 -9.38 -8.89
N LEU A 286 -0.64 -8.24 -8.21
CA LEU A 286 0.17 -7.04 -8.48
C LEU A 286 1.14 -6.71 -7.35
N HIS A 287 2.24 -6.07 -7.71
CA HIS A 287 3.10 -5.40 -6.73
C HIS A 287 2.30 -4.35 -5.92
N ARG A 288 2.36 -4.44 -4.59
CA ARG A 288 1.55 -3.63 -3.66
C ARG A 288 1.61 -2.11 -3.89
N ASN A 289 2.78 -1.60 -4.28
CA ASN A 289 2.99 -0.15 -4.46
C ASN A 289 2.08 0.45 -5.54
N TYR A 290 1.47 -0.34 -6.43
CA TYR A 290 0.45 0.16 -7.35
C TYR A 290 -0.79 0.66 -6.59
N ALA A 291 -1.30 -0.11 -5.63
CA ALA A 291 -2.46 0.32 -4.83
C ALA A 291 -2.09 1.46 -3.89
N GLU A 292 -0.93 1.41 -3.23
CA GLU A 292 -0.43 2.52 -2.39
C GLU A 292 -0.29 3.82 -3.19
N TYR A 293 0.22 3.75 -4.43
CA TYR A 293 0.35 4.90 -5.31
C TYR A 293 -1.01 5.54 -5.65
N LEU A 294 -2.01 4.72 -5.95
CA LEU A 294 -3.37 5.20 -6.24
C LEU A 294 -4.08 5.73 -5.00
N GLN A 295 -3.88 5.09 -3.84
CA GLN A 295 -4.43 5.55 -2.56
C GLN A 295 -3.94 6.96 -2.23
N LYS A 296 -2.64 7.24 -2.46
CA LYS A 296 -2.04 8.57 -2.26
C LYS A 296 -2.62 9.68 -3.15
N LYS A 297 -3.40 9.35 -4.19
CA LYS A 297 -4.11 10.37 -5.00
C LYS A 297 -5.28 11.01 -4.26
N GLY A 298 -5.86 10.35 -3.27
CA GLY A 298 -6.88 10.89 -2.38
C GLY A 298 -8.26 11.17 -2.98
N ASN A 299 -8.42 11.08 -4.30
CA ASN A 299 -9.68 11.35 -5.01
C ASN A 299 -10.40 10.10 -5.56
N LEU A 300 -9.78 8.94 -5.44
CA LEU A 300 -10.28 7.67 -5.95
C LEU A 300 -11.07 6.90 -4.89
N THR A 301 -12.18 6.28 -5.29
CA THR A 301 -12.84 5.24 -4.49
C THR A 301 -12.14 3.89 -4.65
N SER A 302 -12.42 2.93 -3.78
CA SER A 302 -11.93 1.54 -3.95
C SER A 302 -12.42 0.90 -5.26
N ARG A 303 -13.60 1.30 -5.76
CA ARG A 303 -14.11 0.89 -7.07
C ARG A 303 -13.21 1.41 -8.19
N ASP A 304 -12.82 2.68 -8.14
CA ASP A 304 -11.94 3.31 -9.12
C ASP A 304 -10.56 2.65 -9.12
N MET A 305 -9.96 2.50 -7.94
CA MET A 305 -8.66 1.82 -7.79
C MET A 305 -8.72 0.41 -8.39
N ASN A 306 -9.76 -0.36 -8.08
CA ASN A 306 -9.93 -1.71 -8.63
C ASN A 306 -10.03 -1.72 -10.17
N GLN A 307 -10.68 -0.72 -10.79
CA GLN A 307 -10.75 -0.62 -12.24
C GLN A 307 -9.39 -0.24 -12.87
N ILE A 308 -8.66 0.70 -12.26
CA ILE A 308 -7.33 1.10 -12.74
C ILE A 308 -6.34 -0.07 -12.61
N LEU A 309 -6.31 -0.75 -11.46
CA LEU A 309 -5.41 -1.88 -11.20
C LEU A 309 -5.66 -3.05 -12.18
N LYS A 310 -6.92 -3.29 -12.56
CA LYS A 310 -7.28 -4.30 -13.57
C LYS A 310 -6.69 -4.00 -14.96
N MET A 311 -6.38 -2.74 -15.26
CA MET A 311 -5.81 -2.32 -16.55
C MET A 311 -4.28 -2.47 -16.64
N ILE A 312 -3.59 -2.84 -15.55
CA ILE A 312 -2.14 -3.00 -15.55
C ILE A 312 -1.75 -4.21 -16.44
N PRO A 313 -0.88 -4.01 -17.45
CA PRO A 313 -0.44 -5.10 -18.32
C PRO A 313 0.28 -6.21 -17.54
N GLU A 314 0.11 -7.47 -17.95
CA GLU A 314 0.70 -8.64 -17.27
C GLU A 314 2.22 -8.51 -17.05
N LYS A 315 2.94 -8.01 -18.06
CA LYS A 315 4.40 -7.78 -18.00
C LYS A 315 4.85 -6.68 -17.03
N LYS A 316 3.92 -5.89 -16.50
CA LYS A 316 4.20 -4.78 -15.55
C LYS A 316 3.74 -5.10 -14.13
N LYS A 317 3.20 -6.30 -13.86
CA LYS A 317 2.65 -6.65 -12.54
C LYS A 317 3.70 -6.93 -11.47
N VAL A 318 4.84 -7.51 -11.86
CA VAL A 318 5.85 -8.06 -10.94
C VAL A 318 6.60 -6.96 -10.18
N ALA A 319 6.98 -5.89 -10.87
CA ALA A 319 7.66 -4.74 -10.28
C ALA A 319 6.79 -3.50 -10.42
N PHE A 320 6.90 -2.58 -9.46
CA PHE A 320 6.19 -1.31 -9.51
C PHE A 320 6.73 -0.42 -10.64
N ASP A 321 5.84 0.03 -11.52
CA ASP A 321 6.11 0.99 -12.57
C ASP A 321 5.22 2.23 -12.38
N ALA A 322 5.80 3.29 -11.82
CA ALA A 322 5.10 4.53 -11.52
C ALA A 322 4.57 5.23 -12.79
N GLU A 323 5.28 5.14 -13.92
CA GLU A 323 4.87 5.76 -15.17
C GLU A 323 3.62 5.08 -15.73
N THR A 324 3.60 3.74 -15.71
CA THR A 324 2.43 2.97 -16.11
C THR A 324 1.24 3.27 -15.19
N ALA A 325 1.46 3.34 -13.88
CA ALA A 325 0.41 3.67 -12.91
C ALA A 325 -0.20 5.05 -13.18
N GLU A 326 0.63 6.08 -13.34
CA GLU A 326 0.20 7.46 -13.62
C GLU A 326 -0.53 7.58 -14.96
N LYS A 327 -0.02 6.92 -16.01
CA LYS A 327 -0.67 6.92 -17.33
C LYS A 327 -2.05 6.30 -17.29
N LEU A 328 -2.22 5.17 -16.58
CA LEU A 328 -3.51 4.51 -16.44
C LEU A 328 -4.48 5.33 -15.57
N TYR A 329 -3.98 5.94 -14.50
CA TYR A 329 -4.74 6.86 -13.67
C TYR A 329 -5.27 8.05 -14.49
N ARG A 330 -4.41 8.77 -15.23
CA ARG A 330 -4.85 9.87 -16.10
C ARG A 330 -5.83 9.42 -17.17
N LYS A 331 -5.55 8.29 -17.84
CA LYS A 331 -6.47 7.73 -18.82
C LYS A 331 -7.85 7.43 -18.20
N TYR A 332 -7.88 7.00 -16.94
CA TYR A 332 -9.10 6.69 -16.22
C TYR A 332 -9.88 7.95 -15.83
N GLU A 333 -9.21 9.02 -15.42
CA GLU A 333 -9.85 10.31 -15.14
C GLU A 333 -10.38 10.99 -16.41
N ASN A 334 -9.68 10.81 -17.53
CA ASN A 334 -9.96 11.41 -18.82
C ASN A 334 -11.09 10.70 -19.59
N ARG A 335 -12.16 10.31 -18.88
CA ARG A 335 -13.36 9.73 -19.49
C ARG A 335 -14.10 10.81 -20.24
N LYS A 336 -14.21 10.66 -21.57
CA LYS A 336 -15.03 11.57 -22.37
C LYS A 336 -16.50 11.19 -22.29
N VAL A 337 -17.34 12.19 -22.08
CA VAL A 337 -18.80 12.13 -22.16
C VAL A 337 -19.28 13.17 -23.17
N ASP A 338 -20.48 12.99 -23.73
CA ASP A 338 -21.14 14.04 -24.50
C ASP A 338 -21.74 15.06 -23.51
N ASP A 339 -21.02 16.18 -23.32
CA ASP A 339 -21.39 17.25 -22.38
C ASP A 339 -22.11 18.43 -23.06
N GLY A 340 -22.43 18.34 -24.36
CA GLY A 340 -22.98 19.47 -25.12
C GLY A 340 -24.34 19.97 -24.59
N GLY A 341 -25.24 19.03 -24.24
CA GLY A 341 -26.54 19.37 -23.66
C GLY A 341 -26.42 19.99 -22.26
N ALA A 342 -25.57 19.42 -21.42
CA ALA A 342 -25.32 19.92 -20.07
C ALA A 342 -24.70 21.33 -20.08
N LEU A 343 -23.72 21.57 -20.97
CA LEU A 343 -23.12 22.89 -21.15
C LEU A 343 -24.13 23.93 -21.63
N SER A 344 -25.00 23.56 -22.58
CA SER A 344 -26.02 24.47 -23.11
C SER A 344 -27.02 24.88 -22.02
N GLN A 345 -27.49 23.90 -21.23
CA GLN A 345 -28.39 24.15 -20.10
C GLN A 345 -27.73 25.07 -19.05
N LEU A 346 -26.48 24.78 -18.66
CA LEU A 346 -25.77 25.60 -17.69
C LEU A 346 -25.48 27.01 -18.24
N ALA A 347 -25.17 27.14 -19.53
CA ALA A 347 -24.88 28.44 -20.14
C ALA A 347 -26.12 29.34 -20.18
N GLU A 348 -27.30 28.76 -20.45
CA GLU A 348 -28.57 29.48 -20.35
C GLU A 348 -28.85 29.95 -18.92
N GLU A 349 -28.62 29.08 -17.95
CA GLU A 349 -28.98 29.35 -16.55
C GLU A 349 -28.04 30.33 -15.85
N PHE A 350 -26.74 30.28 -16.17
CA PHE A 350 -25.72 31.21 -15.68
C PHE A 350 -25.59 32.46 -16.56
N GLY A 351 -26.23 32.51 -17.73
CA GLY A 351 -26.14 33.60 -18.69
C GLY A 351 -26.45 34.97 -18.09
N GLY A 352 -25.46 35.86 -18.10
CA GLY A 352 -25.60 37.23 -17.57
C GLY A 352 -25.74 37.34 -16.06
N ARG A 353 -25.63 36.23 -15.32
CA ARG A 353 -25.77 36.19 -13.85
C ARG A 353 -24.41 36.07 -13.17
N ARG A 354 -24.37 36.51 -11.91
CA ARG A 354 -23.21 36.30 -11.03
C ARG A 354 -23.29 34.93 -10.37
N ALA A 355 -22.14 34.39 -9.96
CA ALA A 355 -22.07 33.16 -9.18
C ALA A 355 -21.39 33.41 -7.83
N VAL A 356 -21.74 32.60 -6.83
CA VAL A 356 -21.03 32.53 -5.54
C VAL A 356 -20.53 31.11 -5.35
N VAL A 357 -19.22 30.93 -5.35
CA VAL A 357 -18.62 29.62 -5.07
C VAL A 357 -18.44 29.45 -3.57
N LEU A 358 -19.01 28.38 -3.02
CA LEU A 358 -18.90 28.02 -1.62
C LEU A 358 -17.89 26.87 -1.47
N ALA A 359 -16.86 27.09 -0.66
CA ALA A 359 -15.91 26.06 -0.24
C ALA A 359 -16.17 25.69 1.23
N PRO A 360 -15.83 24.46 1.66
CA PRO A 360 -16.20 23.94 2.98
C PRO A 360 -15.33 24.47 4.13
N GLY A 361 -14.78 25.68 4.03
CA GLY A 361 -14.01 26.33 5.10
C GLY A 361 -14.91 26.86 6.23
N LYS A 362 -14.37 26.94 7.44
CA LYS A 362 -15.08 27.40 8.65
C LYS A 362 -15.64 28.81 8.49
N SER A 363 -14.92 29.68 7.78
CA SER A 363 -15.37 31.06 7.56
C SER A 363 -16.69 31.16 6.77
N LEU A 364 -17.11 30.11 6.06
CA LEU A 364 -18.39 30.07 5.37
C LEU A 364 -19.56 30.16 6.36
N GLU A 365 -19.51 29.40 7.44
CA GLU A 365 -20.58 29.38 8.45
C GLU A 365 -20.61 30.69 9.24
N GLU A 366 -19.44 31.14 9.70
CA GLU A 366 -19.28 32.41 10.41
C GLU A 366 -19.72 33.62 9.56
N GLY A 367 -19.37 33.59 8.27
CA GLY A 367 -19.67 34.62 7.29
C GLY A 367 -21.02 34.48 6.59
N TRP A 368 -21.82 33.45 6.90
CA TRP A 368 -22.96 33.08 6.07
C TRP A 368 -24.00 34.19 5.90
N LYS A 369 -24.24 35.00 6.94
CA LYS A 369 -25.17 36.15 6.86
C LYS A 369 -24.79 37.12 5.74
N LYS A 370 -23.49 37.40 5.59
CA LYS A 370 -22.96 38.28 4.54
C LYS A 370 -23.09 37.64 3.16
N VAL A 371 -22.77 36.34 3.06
CA VAL A 371 -22.86 35.57 1.81
C VAL A 371 -24.31 35.48 1.33
N ARG A 372 -25.25 35.14 2.22
CA ARG A 372 -26.69 35.08 1.93
C ARG A 372 -27.26 36.43 1.48
N SER A 373 -26.82 37.52 2.11
CA SER A 373 -27.19 38.89 1.71
C SER A 373 -26.72 39.21 0.29
N TYR A 374 -25.46 38.86 -0.04
CA TYR A 374 -24.90 39.02 -1.38
C TYR A 374 -25.68 38.20 -2.43
N ILE A 375 -25.97 36.93 -2.15
CA ILE A 375 -26.76 36.04 -3.02
C ILE A 375 -28.11 36.68 -3.36
N ARG A 376 -28.84 37.18 -2.35
CA ARG A 376 -30.15 37.80 -2.55
C ARG A 376 -30.08 39.13 -3.30
N LYS A 377 -29.15 40.00 -2.94
CA LYS A 377 -29.02 41.34 -3.52
C LYS A 377 -28.59 41.31 -4.97
N GLU A 378 -27.62 40.46 -5.29
CA GLU A 378 -27.00 40.41 -6.61
C GLU A 378 -27.61 39.32 -7.52
N GLY A 379 -28.64 38.59 -7.04
CA GLY A 379 -29.29 37.49 -7.77
C GLY A 379 -28.33 36.34 -8.12
N ALA A 380 -27.24 36.21 -7.35
CA ALA A 380 -26.13 35.34 -7.68
C ALA A 380 -26.46 33.87 -7.41
N ILE A 381 -25.97 32.97 -8.27
CA ILE A 381 -26.23 31.52 -8.15
C ILE A 381 -25.21 30.91 -7.18
N PRO A 382 -25.61 30.32 -6.04
CA PRO A 382 -24.69 29.62 -5.17
C PRO A 382 -24.27 28.28 -5.78
N VAL A 383 -22.97 27.98 -5.74
CA VAL A 383 -22.42 26.70 -6.18
C VAL A 383 -21.41 26.19 -5.15
N SER A 384 -21.72 25.08 -4.48
CA SER A 384 -20.83 24.48 -3.48
C SER A 384 -19.85 23.48 -4.11
N ALA A 385 -18.58 23.52 -3.70
CA ALA A 385 -17.49 22.76 -4.31
C ALA A 385 -17.11 21.52 -3.48
N ASN A 386 -17.37 20.32 -4.02
CA ASN A 386 -17.20 18.99 -3.40
C ASN A 386 -18.06 18.73 -2.15
N PHE A 387 -19.09 19.53 -1.90
CA PHE A 387 -20.11 19.31 -0.87
C PHE A 387 -21.41 20.02 -1.27
N TYR A 388 -22.48 19.86 -0.49
CA TYR A 388 -23.67 20.70 -0.57
C TYR A 388 -23.83 21.46 0.74
N PHE A 389 -23.87 22.79 0.67
CA PHE A 389 -24.11 23.60 1.85
C PHE A 389 -25.62 23.73 2.08
N ASP A 390 -26.13 23.10 3.13
CA ASP A 390 -27.57 22.91 3.34
C ASP A 390 -28.36 24.22 3.39
N GLU A 391 -27.72 25.30 3.84
CA GLU A 391 -28.30 26.62 3.98
C GLU A 391 -28.32 27.42 2.67
N GLN A 392 -27.67 26.97 1.60
CA GLN A 392 -27.51 27.75 0.36
C GLN A 392 -28.80 27.96 -0.44
N GLU A 393 -29.89 27.23 -0.11
CA GLU A 393 -31.23 27.32 -0.73
C GLU A 393 -31.20 27.45 -2.27
N GLY A 394 -31.20 26.32 -2.98
CA GLY A 394 -31.15 26.30 -4.45
C GLY A 394 -29.72 26.34 -4.99
N GLY A 395 -29.56 26.67 -6.27
CA GLY A 395 -28.25 26.61 -6.93
C GLY A 395 -27.75 25.19 -7.13
N TYR A 396 -26.43 25.00 -7.06
CA TYR A 396 -25.77 23.78 -7.52
C TYR A 396 -24.77 23.22 -6.51
N ALA A 397 -24.60 21.89 -6.53
CA ALA A 397 -23.47 21.20 -5.94
C ALA A 397 -22.53 20.73 -7.06
N PHE A 398 -21.27 21.16 -7.05
CA PHE A 398 -20.27 20.72 -8.03
C PHE A 398 -19.33 19.69 -7.41
N PHE A 399 -19.19 18.51 -8.02
CA PHE A 399 -18.24 17.49 -7.57
C PHE A 399 -17.23 17.09 -8.64
N SER A 400 -15.96 17.04 -8.23
CA SER A 400 -14.86 16.47 -9.00
C SER A 400 -14.08 15.37 -8.28
N ASN A 401 -14.48 15.08 -7.04
CA ASN A 401 -13.94 14.01 -6.23
C ASN A 401 -15.00 12.92 -6.04
N ALA A 402 -14.71 11.70 -6.48
CA ALA A 402 -15.67 10.60 -6.48
C ALA A 402 -16.06 10.17 -5.06
N ARG A 403 -15.11 10.18 -4.12
CA ARG A 403 -15.38 9.88 -2.71
C ARG A 403 -16.35 10.88 -2.09
N ARG A 404 -16.14 12.18 -2.36
CA ARG A 404 -17.00 13.26 -1.87
C ARG A 404 -18.42 13.19 -2.44
N TYR A 405 -18.56 12.83 -3.71
CA TYR A 405 -19.88 12.66 -4.32
C TYR A 405 -20.62 11.44 -3.75
N GLU A 406 -19.96 10.29 -3.54
CA GLU A 406 -20.60 9.11 -2.94
C GLU A 406 -21.06 9.39 -1.49
N GLU A 407 -20.24 10.10 -0.70
CA GLU A 407 -20.64 10.59 0.64
C GLU A 407 -21.93 11.43 0.55
N TYR A 408 -21.99 12.39 -0.38
CA TYR A 408 -23.16 13.24 -0.58
C TYR A 408 -24.40 12.50 -1.14
N LYS A 409 -24.21 11.56 -2.06
CA LYS A 409 -25.29 10.85 -2.76
C LYS A 409 -26.23 10.16 -1.78
N THR A 410 -25.71 9.66 -0.66
CA THR A 410 -26.49 8.99 0.39
C THR A 410 -27.39 9.94 1.20
N SER A 411 -27.00 11.21 1.35
CA SER A 411 -27.75 12.22 2.09
C SER A 411 -28.50 13.21 1.17
N ARG A 412 -28.41 13.01 -0.15
CA ARG A 412 -28.95 13.90 -1.16
C ARG A 412 -30.47 14.05 -1.04
N LYS A 413 -30.94 15.28 -0.82
CA LYS A 413 -32.36 15.65 -0.85
C LYS A 413 -32.84 15.71 -2.31
N GLN A 414 -34.06 15.23 -2.61
CA GLN A 414 -34.65 15.09 -3.97
C GLN A 414 -34.65 16.35 -4.88
N ARG A 415 -34.32 17.54 -4.36
CA ARG A 415 -34.38 18.83 -5.08
C ARG A 415 -33.03 19.52 -5.31
N SER A 416 -31.92 18.83 -5.09
CA SER A 416 -30.59 19.41 -5.24
C SER A 416 -30.05 19.20 -6.65
N ASN A 417 -29.71 20.30 -7.33
CA ASN A 417 -29.09 20.24 -8.66
C ASN A 417 -27.59 19.95 -8.51
N VAL A 418 -27.08 19.02 -9.32
CA VAL A 418 -25.70 18.54 -9.20
C VAL A 418 -25.00 18.65 -10.55
N ILE A 419 -23.78 19.19 -10.50
CA ILE A 419 -22.84 19.20 -11.61
C ILE A 419 -21.68 18.27 -11.24
N LEU A 420 -21.35 17.34 -12.12
CA LEU A 420 -20.26 16.39 -11.94
C LEU A 420 -19.22 16.59 -13.03
N THR A 421 -17.98 16.25 -12.73
CA THR A 421 -16.97 16.04 -13.77
C THR A 421 -16.87 14.56 -14.10
N SER A 422 -16.53 14.26 -15.36
CA SER A 422 -16.57 12.90 -15.91
C SER A 422 -15.58 11.90 -15.29
N ASN A 423 -14.60 12.38 -14.52
CA ASN A 423 -13.72 11.54 -13.71
C ASN A 423 -14.43 10.96 -12.47
N VAL A 424 -15.53 11.57 -12.01
CA VAL A 424 -16.40 11.01 -10.96
C VAL A 424 -17.15 9.82 -11.55
N SER A 425 -16.71 8.61 -11.18
CA SER A 425 -17.32 7.38 -11.65
C SER A 425 -18.50 6.96 -10.77
N GLY A 426 -19.59 6.48 -11.37
CA GLY A 426 -20.76 5.98 -10.64
C GLY A 426 -22.03 6.05 -11.47
N GLU A 427 -23.13 5.54 -10.90
CA GLU A 427 -24.47 5.82 -11.42
C GLU A 427 -24.83 7.27 -11.09
N TYR A 428 -24.93 8.09 -12.12
CA TYR A 428 -25.36 9.48 -11.98
C TYR A 428 -26.81 9.54 -11.49
N GLY A 429 -27.11 10.51 -10.62
CA GLY A 429 -28.47 10.79 -10.22
C GLY A 429 -29.30 11.26 -11.41
N PHE A 430 -30.61 11.03 -11.35
CA PHE A 430 -31.53 11.57 -12.34
C PHE A 430 -31.44 13.11 -12.36
N GLY A 431 -31.14 13.68 -13.52
CA GLY A 431 -30.97 15.13 -13.70
C GLY A 431 -29.57 15.68 -13.39
N ASP A 432 -28.59 14.83 -13.09
CA ASP A 432 -27.20 15.28 -12.89
C ASP A 432 -26.56 15.72 -14.21
N LEU A 433 -25.86 16.85 -14.17
CA LEU A 433 -25.18 17.43 -15.33
C LEU A 433 -23.71 17.03 -15.30
N VAL A 434 -23.24 16.33 -16.33
CA VAL A 434 -21.87 15.81 -16.37
C VAL A 434 -21.04 16.58 -17.39
N ILE A 435 -19.90 17.12 -16.94
CA ILE A 435 -18.97 17.90 -17.75
C ILE A 435 -17.65 17.13 -17.92
N ASN A 436 -17.03 17.23 -19.10
CA ASN A 436 -15.74 16.59 -19.32
C ASN A 436 -14.66 17.14 -18.37
N TYR A 437 -14.06 16.26 -17.56
CA TYR A 437 -13.00 16.62 -16.61
C TYR A 437 -11.81 17.30 -17.29
N ASP A 438 -11.33 16.73 -18.40
CA ASP A 438 -10.19 17.26 -19.17
C ASP A 438 -10.35 18.71 -19.59
N ARG A 439 -11.58 19.11 -19.93
CA ARG A 439 -11.91 20.46 -20.35
C ARG A 439 -11.62 21.48 -19.26
N LEU A 440 -11.76 21.07 -17.99
CA LEU A 440 -11.59 21.93 -16.82
C LEU A 440 -10.20 21.77 -16.20
N ALA A 441 -9.66 20.56 -16.20
CA ALA A 441 -8.40 20.23 -15.53
C ALA A 441 -7.19 20.88 -16.21
N TYR A 442 -7.22 21.07 -17.53
CA TYR A 442 -6.16 21.69 -18.29
C TYR A 442 -6.55 23.13 -18.67
N GLY A 443 -5.87 24.12 -18.07
CA GLY A 443 -5.92 25.51 -18.52
C GLY A 443 -4.78 25.81 -19.49
N GLU A 444 -4.80 26.99 -20.11
CA GLU A 444 -3.76 27.41 -21.09
C GLU A 444 -2.34 27.34 -20.53
N LYS A 445 -2.17 27.60 -19.23
CA LYS A 445 -0.87 27.71 -18.56
C LYS A 445 -0.61 26.61 -17.52
N SER A 446 -1.63 25.84 -17.11
CA SER A 446 -1.51 24.95 -15.95
C SER A 446 -2.57 23.84 -15.84
N TYR A 447 -2.15 22.67 -15.35
CA TYR A 447 -3.04 21.60 -14.90
C TYR A 447 -3.45 21.80 -13.44
N SER A 448 -4.73 21.60 -13.09
CA SER A 448 -5.20 21.61 -11.71
C SER A 448 -6.31 20.59 -11.50
N ALA A 449 -6.19 19.81 -10.41
CA ALA A 449 -7.24 18.90 -9.94
C ALA A 449 -8.06 19.50 -8.78
N ASN A 450 -7.77 20.74 -8.36
CA ASN A 450 -8.46 21.39 -7.24
C ASN A 450 -9.92 21.72 -7.63
N CYS A 451 -10.88 21.24 -6.85
CA CYS A 451 -12.31 21.37 -7.16
C CYS A 451 -12.77 22.83 -7.31
N GLY A 452 -12.32 23.73 -6.43
CA GLY A 452 -12.66 25.15 -6.54
C GLY A 452 -12.14 25.78 -7.84
N ILE A 453 -10.91 25.43 -8.24
CA ILE A 453 -10.32 25.89 -9.50
C ILE A 453 -11.06 25.31 -10.72
N LEU A 454 -11.41 24.02 -10.71
CA LEU A 454 -12.18 23.38 -11.78
C LEU A 454 -13.55 24.03 -11.96
N LEU A 455 -14.25 24.31 -10.84
CA LEU A 455 -15.54 25.00 -10.86
C LEU A 455 -15.41 26.42 -11.42
N LEU A 456 -14.39 27.18 -11.02
CA LEU A 456 -14.16 28.51 -11.57
C LEU A 456 -13.89 28.47 -13.08
N ARG A 457 -13.11 27.50 -13.57
CA ARG A 457 -12.91 27.30 -15.00
C ARG A 457 -14.20 26.96 -15.72
N LEU A 458 -15.06 26.12 -15.13
CA LEU A 458 -16.40 25.85 -15.68
C LEU A 458 -17.22 27.14 -15.78
N LEU A 459 -17.29 27.94 -14.71
CA LEU A 459 -18.01 29.21 -14.72
C LEU A 459 -17.47 30.18 -15.80
N GLY A 460 -16.16 30.18 -16.03
CA GLY A 460 -15.54 30.94 -17.12
C GLY A 460 -15.98 30.47 -18.50
N LEU A 461 -16.03 29.16 -18.72
CA LEU A 461 -16.55 28.55 -19.96
C LEU A 461 -18.03 28.87 -20.21
N LEU A 462 -18.82 28.97 -19.13
CA LEU A 462 -20.23 29.37 -19.18
C LEU A 462 -20.42 30.88 -19.39
N GLY A 463 -19.32 31.66 -19.45
CA GLY A 463 -19.35 33.10 -19.71
C GLY A 463 -19.57 33.98 -18.48
N VAL A 464 -19.52 33.43 -17.27
CA VAL A 464 -19.69 34.19 -16.02
C VAL A 464 -18.52 35.16 -15.83
N LYS A 465 -18.83 36.46 -15.69
CA LYS A 465 -17.82 37.53 -15.60
C LYS A 465 -17.46 37.95 -14.18
N GLU A 466 -18.37 37.77 -13.23
CA GLU A 466 -18.16 38.12 -11.83
C GLU A 466 -18.53 36.94 -10.92
N VAL A 467 -17.55 36.49 -10.13
CA VAL A 467 -17.71 35.39 -9.19
C VAL A 467 -17.28 35.83 -7.80
N ALA A 468 -18.12 35.57 -6.81
CA ALA A 468 -17.78 35.75 -5.40
C ALA A 468 -17.35 34.42 -4.78
N LEU A 469 -16.41 34.46 -3.84
CA LEU A 469 -15.83 33.29 -3.17
C LEU A 469 -16.12 33.35 -1.67
N ALA A 470 -16.59 32.26 -1.07
CA ALA A 470 -16.80 32.15 0.36
C ALA A 470 -16.34 30.78 0.89
N GLY A 471 -15.76 30.74 2.09
CA GLY A 471 -15.21 29.53 2.69
C GLY A 471 -13.88 29.05 2.07
N PHE A 472 -13.20 29.93 1.33
CA PHE A 472 -11.89 29.67 0.71
C PHE A 472 -10.75 29.96 1.71
N ASP A 473 -10.83 29.38 2.91
CA ASP A 473 -10.01 29.79 4.06
C ASP A 473 -8.51 29.56 3.83
N GLY A 474 -8.17 28.51 3.09
CA GLY A 474 -6.81 28.00 2.96
C GLY A 474 -6.48 26.94 4.00
N TYR A 475 -5.30 26.35 3.87
CA TYR A 475 -4.82 25.29 4.74
C TYR A 475 -3.87 25.83 5.81
N GLU A 476 -4.07 25.41 7.06
CA GLU A 476 -3.18 25.63 8.18
C GLU A 476 -2.81 24.29 8.83
N GLU A 477 -1.52 24.08 9.06
CA GLU A 477 -0.99 22.84 9.63
C GLU A 477 -1.38 22.72 11.11
N GLY A 478 -1.81 21.53 11.54
CA GLY A 478 -2.23 21.28 12.92
C GLY A 478 -3.60 21.87 13.31
N LYS A 479 -4.37 22.42 12.36
CA LYS A 479 -5.73 22.91 12.58
C LYS A 479 -6.75 22.20 11.70
N GLU A 480 -8.00 22.19 12.17
CA GLU A 480 -9.15 21.79 11.36
C GLU A 480 -9.45 22.85 10.29
N ASN A 481 -9.27 22.47 9.02
CA ASN A 481 -9.42 23.34 7.86
C ASN A 481 -10.83 23.31 7.23
N TYR A 482 -11.75 22.52 7.79
CA TYR A 482 -13.09 22.30 7.25
C TYR A 482 -14.18 22.53 8.29
N LEU A 483 -15.42 22.76 7.82
CA LEU A 483 -16.63 22.84 8.65
C LEU A 483 -16.86 21.55 9.45
N ALA A 484 -17.36 21.70 10.68
CA ALA A 484 -17.69 20.55 11.53
C ALA A 484 -18.78 19.67 10.87
N GLY A 485 -18.62 18.34 10.96
CA GLY A 485 -19.52 17.38 10.31
C GLY A 485 -19.24 17.16 8.81
N TYR A 486 -18.44 18.02 8.17
CA TYR A 486 -17.93 17.79 6.83
C TYR A 486 -16.51 17.22 6.92
N PHE A 487 -16.36 15.99 6.41
CA PHE A 487 -15.08 15.39 6.01
C PHE A 487 -14.08 14.90 7.07
N GLY A 488 -14.41 14.91 8.37
CA GLY A 488 -13.59 14.32 9.43
C GLY A 488 -12.20 14.96 9.60
N GLU A 489 -11.36 14.40 10.47
CA GLU A 489 -9.95 14.82 10.66
C GLU A 489 -9.09 14.39 9.45
N VAL A 490 -9.31 15.03 8.29
CA VAL A 490 -8.43 14.83 7.13
C VAL A 490 -7.18 15.67 7.33
N TYR A 491 -6.16 15.06 7.93
CA TYR A 491 -4.77 15.49 7.88
C TYR A 491 -4.27 15.39 6.44
N GLY A 492 -4.54 16.40 5.63
CA GLY A 492 -4.30 16.31 4.19
C GLY A 492 -4.23 17.68 3.52
N ALA A 493 -3.41 18.56 4.05
CA ALA A 493 -2.77 19.59 3.23
C ALA A 493 -1.45 19.98 3.90
N CYS A 494 -0.35 19.48 3.34
CA CYS A 494 0.96 20.06 3.62
C CYS A 494 0.92 21.54 3.23
N ALA A 495 1.70 22.38 3.92
CA ALA A 495 1.83 23.84 3.71
C ALA A 495 2.29 24.30 2.28
N GLY A 496 2.14 23.46 1.25
CA GLY A 496 2.44 23.73 -0.16
C GLY A 496 1.23 24.09 -1.04
N ASP A 497 -0.01 23.79 -0.65
CA ASP A 497 -1.17 23.98 -1.53
C ASP A 497 -1.63 25.45 -1.64
N ASN A 498 -1.49 26.27 -0.58
CA ASN A 498 -2.02 27.63 -0.58
C ASN A 498 -1.42 28.52 -1.68
N ARG A 499 -0.09 28.51 -1.81
CA ARG A 499 0.62 29.29 -2.83
C ARG A 499 0.29 28.84 -4.25
N GLN A 500 0.11 27.53 -4.45
CA GLN A 500 -0.24 27.00 -5.78
C GLN A 500 -1.69 27.38 -6.15
N ILE A 501 -2.63 27.25 -5.21
CA ILE A 501 -4.03 27.65 -5.40
C ILE A 501 -4.13 29.16 -5.67
N ALA A 502 -3.40 29.98 -4.90
CA ALA A 502 -3.33 31.42 -5.12
C ALA A 502 -2.86 31.77 -6.54
N ARG A 503 -1.82 31.10 -7.06
CA ARG A 503 -1.36 31.28 -8.45
C ARG A 503 -2.46 30.98 -9.47
N TRP A 504 -3.17 29.87 -9.32
CA TRP A 504 -4.28 29.52 -10.20
C TRP A 504 -5.44 30.53 -10.13
N LEU A 505 -5.75 31.05 -8.94
CA LEU A 505 -6.75 32.11 -8.78
C LEU A 505 -6.30 33.40 -9.47
N THR A 506 -5.01 33.74 -9.45
CA THR A 506 -4.46 34.91 -10.17
C THR A 506 -4.61 34.74 -11.68
N GLU A 507 -4.31 33.56 -12.22
CA GLU A 507 -4.53 33.25 -13.64
C GLU A 507 -6.01 33.43 -14.03
N ILE A 508 -6.93 32.94 -13.19
CA ILE A 508 -8.38 33.08 -13.43
C ILE A 508 -8.83 34.54 -13.37
N ARG A 509 -8.21 35.38 -12.53
CA ARG A 509 -8.51 36.83 -12.45
C ARG A 509 -8.26 37.58 -13.76
N GLU A 510 -7.41 37.06 -14.65
CA GLU A 510 -7.20 37.64 -15.98
C GLU A 510 -8.47 37.58 -16.85
N GLN A 511 -9.38 36.63 -16.58
CA GLN A 511 -10.55 36.35 -17.40
C GLN A 511 -11.90 36.63 -16.70
N MET A 512 -11.92 36.67 -15.37
CA MET A 512 -13.11 36.96 -14.57
C MET A 512 -12.79 37.73 -13.29
N LYS A 513 -13.73 38.54 -12.81
CA LYS A 513 -13.58 39.26 -11.55
C LYS A 513 -13.90 38.34 -10.37
N LEU A 514 -12.91 38.12 -9.50
CA LEU A 514 -13.05 37.33 -8.27
C LEU A 514 -13.14 38.23 -7.03
N THR A 515 -14.16 38.04 -6.20
CA THR A 515 -14.37 38.80 -4.95
C THR A 515 -14.48 37.86 -3.75
N PHE A 516 -13.62 37.99 -2.74
CA PHE A 516 -13.72 37.20 -1.52
C PHE A 516 -14.74 37.81 -0.54
N LEU A 517 -15.73 37.03 -0.12
CA LEU A 517 -16.76 37.44 0.84
C LEU A 517 -16.37 37.12 2.27
N THR A 518 -15.51 36.11 2.46
CA THR A 518 -14.97 35.68 3.75
C THR A 518 -13.44 35.75 3.72
N PRO A 519 -12.76 35.81 4.88
CA PRO A 519 -11.30 35.79 4.94
C PRO A 519 -10.70 34.61 4.17
N SER A 520 -9.59 34.83 3.47
CA SER A 520 -8.93 33.81 2.66
C SER A 520 -7.42 34.00 2.67
N ARG A 521 -6.67 32.97 3.08
CA ARG A 521 -5.21 32.95 2.93
C ARG A 521 -4.79 32.99 1.46
N TYR A 522 -5.62 32.48 0.54
CA TYR A 522 -5.32 32.61 -0.88
C TYR A 522 -5.35 34.06 -1.33
N GLU A 523 -6.28 34.88 -0.83
CA GLU A 523 -6.30 36.31 -1.13
C GLU A 523 -5.06 37.04 -0.59
N GLU A 524 -4.57 36.65 0.58
CA GLU A 524 -3.34 37.17 1.16
C GLU A 524 -2.10 36.81 0.32
N GLU A 525 -1.99 35.55 -0.11
CA GLU A 525 -0.89 35.03 -0.95
C GLU A 525 -0.92 35.56 -2.39
N MET A 526 -2.04 36.14 -2.84
CA MET A 526 -2.19 36.77 -4.15
C MET A 526 -1.71 38.23 -4.18
N ARG A 527 -1.51 38.86 -3.01
CA ARG A 527 -1.00 40.24 -2.88
C ARG A 527 0.52 40.24 -2.90
#